data_AF-A0A371I6F9-F1
#
_entry.id   AF-A0A371I6F9-F1
#
_cell.length_a   1.000
_cell.length_b   1.000
_cell.length_c   1.000
_cell.angle_alpha   90.00
_cell.angle_beta   90.00
_cell.angle_gamma   90.00
#
_symmetry.space_group_name_H-M   'P 1'
#
loop_
_entity.id
_entity.type
_entity.pdbx_description
1 polymer ?
#
loop_
_entity_poly.entity_id
_entity_poly.type
_entity_poly.pdbx_seq_one_letter_code
_entity_poly.pdbx_strand_id
1 'polypeptide(L)'
;MGRKGVPDGVGQRTPRKGSRHKPPPHLKPNAKLGSNAPFIKLSDLQSLHYWAFERRHGNLLSILEVEVQPVALVALARYYDSPLRYFTFRDFQLAPTLKEYERLLGLPLIESPHYFYRGHYPSWTLVAKLLRVSESKITREKRNRNDLEGIQRSYLEERLHQLQKEEDWPTVMDVYGLVVYGIVLFPHMEDYIDLAAMDVFLAKRENGENPTMAILANIYYILNYCCERKRRSLRCCTHLLYLWMIAHLFHNKRKTTCPIEDFKWSWIRSMSKVRWIEYLDRASKRTIRWYPLWNKREQLIMRCGGFPNVPLMGTEGGIHYNPELTTRQDGYPMI
;
A
#
# COMPACT_ATOMS: atom_id res chain seq x y z
N MET A 1 63.19 -37.25 12.69
CA MET A 1 62.52 -37.49 14.00
C MET A 1 63.26 -36.65 15.02
N GLY A 2 62.72 -35.79 15.87
CA GLY A 2 61.37 -35.31 16.16
C GLY A 2 61.47 -34.52 17.48
N ARG A 3 60.63 -33.47 17.60
CA ARG A 3 60.21 -32.74 18.82
C ARG A 3 61.24 -31.79 19.46
N LYS A 4 61.05 -30.47 19.33
CA LYS A 4 60.12 -29.54 20.03
C LYS A 4 60.64 -29.15 21.42
N GLY A 5 61.20 -27.96 21.50
CA GLY A 5 61.38 -27.17 22.72
C GLY A 5 60.34 -26.03 22.79
N VAL A 6 59.93 -25.72 24.02
CA VAL A 6 59.22 -24.51 24.48
C VAL A 6 60.34 -23.60 25.04
N PRO A 7 60.34 -22.25 24.92
CA PRO A 7 59.53 -21.42 25.82
C PRO A 7 59.03 -20.04 25.36
N ASP A 8 57.97 -19.62 26.05
CA ASP A 8 57.55 -18.30 26.54
C ASP A 8 57.86 -17.01 25.76
N GLY A 9 56.78 -16.26 25.49
CA GLY A 9 56.79 -14.86 25.10
C GLY A 9 55.40 -14.25 25.30
N VAL A 10 55.18 -13.64 26.46
CA VAL A 10 53.98 -12.87 26.82
C VAL A 10 53.89 -11.64 25.90
N GLY A 11 52.96 -11.66 24.95
CA GLY A 11 52.61 -10.52 24.10
C GLY A 11 51.20 -10.04 24.41
N GLN A 12 51.08 -8.86 25.03
CA GLN A 12 49.83 -8.15 25.24
C GLN A 12 49.07 -7.98 23.91
N ARG A 13 47.87 -8.56 23.80
CA ARG A 13 46.93 -8.29 22.70
C ARG A 13 45.99 -7.16 23.10
N THR A 14 46.15 -6.03 22.45
CA THR A 14 45.20 -4.91 22.44
C THR A 14 43.85 -5.33 21.82
N PRO A 15 42.70 -4.82 22.31
CA PRO A 15 41.40 -5.16 21.73
C PRO A 15 41.25 -4.51 20.35
N ARG A 16 40.88 -5.32 19.34
CA ARG A 16 40.47 -4.83 18.02
C ARG A 16 39.27 -3.88 18.18
N LYS A 17 39.46 -2.60 17.83
CA LYS A 17 38.39 -1.62 17.70
C LYS A 17 37.36 -2.13 16.68
N GLY A 18 36.14 -2.37 17.15
CA GLY A 18 34.99 -2.68 16.30
C GLY A 18 34.77 -1.56 15.28
N SER A 19 34.43 -1.97 14.05
CA SER A 19 34.05 -1.06 12.97
C SER A 19 32.82 -0.24 13.39
N ARG A 20 33.03 1.02 13.74
CA ARG A 20 31.94 1.99 13.87
C ARG A 20 31.36 2.20 12.47
N HIS A 21 30.18 1.65 12.21
CA HIS A 21 29.33 2.11 11.11
C HIS A 21 29.14 3.62 11.29
N LYS A 22 29.67 4.40 10.34
CA LYS A 22 29.33 5.82 10.23
C LYS A 22 27.84 5.94 9.89
N PRO A 23 27.05 6.74 10.62
CA PRO A 23 25.68 7.02 10.22
C PRO A 23 25.68 7.85 8.92
N PRO A 24 24.70 7.68 8.03
CA PRO A 24 24.59 8.49 6.83
C PRO A 24 24.28 9.96 7.19
N PRO A 25 24.73 10.93 6.38
CA PRO A 25 24.66 12.34 6.71
C PRO A 25 23.22 12.85 6.81
N HIS A 26 23.03 13.74 7.79
CA HIS A 26 21.79 14.35 8.22
C HIS A 26 20.94 14.93 7.08
N LEU A 27 19.70 14.44 6.95
CA LEU A 27 18.62 15.11 6.21
C LEU A 27 18.15 16.32 7.01
N LYS A 28 18.21 17.51 6.39
CA LYS A 28 17.58 18.73 6.89
C LYS A 28 16.05 18.52 6.99
N PRO A 29 15.38 19.06 8.03
CA PRO A 29 13.94 18.91 8.19
C PRO A 29 13.22 19.90 7.28
N ASN A 30 12.64 19.37 6.20
CA ASN A 30 11.50 19.98 5.53
C ASN A 30 10.62 18.85 4.98
N ALA A 31 9.95 18.15 5.90
CA ALA A 31 8.82 17.31 5.53
C ALA A 31 7.64 18.24 5.27
N LYS A 32 7.55 18.77 4.04
CA LYS A 32 6.24 19.12 3.51
C LYS A 32 5.42 17.84 3.54
N LEU A 33 4.23 17.91 4.13
CA LEU A 33 3.19 16.92 3.97
C LEU A 33 3.07 16.70 2.46
N GLY A 34 3.36 15.48 1.99
CA GLY A 34 3.46 15.17 0.56
C GLY A 34 2.33 15.85 -0.18
N SER A 35 2.69 16.69 -1.13
CA SER A 35 1.72 17.48 -1.88
C SER A 35 0.76 16.51 -2.56
N ASN A 36 -0.53 16.64 -2.26
CA ASN A 36 -1.62 16.14 -3.09
C ASN A 36 -1.59 16.90 -4.44
N ALA A 37 -0.52 16.75 -5.23
CA ALA A 37 -0.54 17.16 -6.62
C ALA A 37 -1.70 16.40 -7.27
N PRO A 38 -2.67 17.08 -7.91
CA PRO A 38 -3.85 16.42 -8.44
C PRO A 38 -3.40 15.25 -9.32
N PHE A 39 -3.93 14.08 -9.03
CA PHE A 39 -3.78 12.91 -9.88
C PHE A 39 -4.36 13.27 -11.25
N ILE A 40 -3.75 12.83 -12.36
CA ILE A 40 -4.33 13.05 -13.68
C ILE A 40 -5.71 12.41 -13.69
N LYS A 41 -6.75 13.25 -13.66
CA LYS A 41 -8.09 12.79 -13.97
C LYS A 41 -8.14 12.62 -15.47
N LEU A 42 -8.32 11.39 -15.95
CA LEU A 42 -8.72 11.14 -17.33
C LEU A 42 -10.18 11.59 -17.47
N SER A 43 -10.42 12.90 -17.53
CA SER A 43 -11.76 13.49 -17.71
C SER A 43 -12.41 13.07 -19.02
N ASP A 44 -11.59 12.67 -19.99
CA ASP A 44 -12.01 12.39 -21.37
C ASP A 44 -12.04 10.88 -21.67
N LEU A 45 -12.02 10.04 -20.62
CA LEU A 45 -12.14 8.60 -20.79
C LEU A 45 -13.54 8.29 -21.34
N GLN A 46 -13.62 7.93 -22.62
CA GLN A 46 -14.86 7.39 -23.19
C GLN A 46 -15.38 6.25 -22.32
N SER A 47 -16.71 6.14 -22.17
CA SER A 47 -17.34 5.13 -21.30
C SER A 47 -16.83 3.72 -21.55
N LEU A 48 -16.51 3.36 -22.80
CA LEU A 48 -15.94 2.05 -23.15
C LEU A 48 -14.57 1.80 -22.49
N HIS A 49 -13.68 2.79 -22.53
CA HIS A 49 -12.34 2.69 -21.92
C HIS A 49 -12.42 2.67 -20.40
N TYR A 50 -13.38 3.39 -19.81
CA TYR A 50 -13.68 3.34 -18.38
C TYR A 50 -14.02 1.92 -17.94
N TRP A 51 -15.01 1.29 -18.58
CA TRP A 51 -15.44 -0.05 -18.24
C TRP A 51 -14.35 -1.10 -18.49
N ALA A 52 -13.56 -0.94 -19.56
CA ALA A 52 -12.42 -1.83 -19.83
C ALA A 52 -11.36 -1.75 -18.72
N PHE A 53 -11.07 -0.54 -18.22
CA PHE A 53 -10.13 -0.33 -17.13
C PHE A 53 -10.65 -0.90 -15.81
N GLU A 54 -11.90 -0.58 -15.43
CA GLU A 54 -12.51 -1.13 -14.20
C GLU A 54 -12.60 -2.66 -14.23
N ARG A 55 -12.93 -3.26 -15.37
CA ARG A 55 -12.96 -4.72 -15.49
C ARG A 55 -11.60 -5.36 -15.20
N ARG A 56 -10.50 -4.68 -15.56
CA ARG A 56 -9.14 -5.20 -15.36
C ARG A 56 -8.61 -4.90 -13.96
N HIS A 57 -8.85 -3.69 -13.46
CA HIS A 57 -8.19 -3.18 -12.26
C HIS A 57 -9.13 -3.03 -11.06
N GLY A 58 -10.42 -3.33 -11.21
CA GLY A 58 -11.42 -3.15 -10.18
C GLY A 58 -11.76 -1.67 -9.97
N ASN A 59 -12.05 -1.31 -8.73
CA ASN A 59 -12.57 0.00 -8.34
C ASN A 59 -11.52 1.13 -8.34
N LEU A 60 -10.35 0.96 -8.99
CA LEU A 60 -9.26 1.93 -8.87
C LEU A 60 -9.65 3.34 -9.31
N LEU A 61 -10.40 3.49 -10.40
CA LEU A 61 -10.87 4.82 -10.84
C LEU A 61 -11.73 5.48 -9.77
N SER A 62 -12.69 4.73 -9.24
CA SER A 62 -13.56 5.16 -8.15
C SER A 62 -12.80 5.49 -6.85
N ILE A 63 -11.72 4.76 -6.53
CA ILE A 63 -10.86 5.03 -5.36
C ILE A 63 -10.10 6.35 -5.53
N LEU A 64 -9.69 6.72 -6.74
CA LEU A 64 -8.99 7.98 -7.02
C LEU A 64 -9.88 9.21 -6.86
N GLU A 65 -11.20 9.06 -6.88
CA GLU A 65 -12.15 10.14 -6.61
C GLU A 65 -12.26 10.48 -5.11
N VAL A 66 -11.71 9.63 -4.23
CA VAL A 66 -11.83 9.79 -2.79
C VAL A 66 -10.89 10.89 -2.30
N GLU A 67 -11.47 11.94 -1.74
CA GLU A 67 -10.70 12.97 -1.05
C GLU A 67 -10.20 12.47 0.31
N VAL A 68 -8.97 11.97 0.32
CA VAL A 68 -8.29 11.52 1.54
C VAL A 68 -7.92 12.71 2.41
N GLN A 69 -8.17 12.61 3.71
CA GLN A 69 -7.66 13.55 4.71
C GLN A 69 -6.40 12.98 5.36
N PRO A 70 -5.16 13.40 4.97
CA PRO A 70 -3.93 12.81 5.52
C PRO A 70 -3.83 12.99 7.05
N VAL A 71 -4.37 14.09 7.58
CA VAL A 71 -4.43 14.36 9.02
C VAL A 71 -5.24 13.32 9.80
N ALA A 72 -6.23 12.69 9.16
CA ALA A 72 -7.02 11.61 9.75
C ALA A 72 -6.16 10.34 9.94
N LEU A 73 -5.37 9.98 8.93
CA LEU A 73 -4.47 8.82 8.99
C LEU A 73 -3.33 9.03 9.99
N VAL A 74 -2.83 10.27 10.11
CA VAL A 74 -1.86 10.63 11.16
C VAL A 74 -2.47 10.52 12.56
N ALA A 75 -3.77 10.83 12.73
CA ALA A 75 -4.47 10.62 14.00
C ALA A 75 -4.68 9.12 14.27
N LEU A 76 -5.15 8.36 13.28
CA LEU A 76 -5.36 6.91 13.34
C LEU A 76 -4.09 6.15 13.75
N ALA A 77 -2.93 6.51 13.20
CA ALA A 77 -1.66 5.86 13.50
C ALA A 77 -1.27 5.88 15.00
N ARG A 78 -1.86 6.79 15.79
CA ARG A 78 -1.64 6.83 17.27
C ARG A 78 -2.22 5.63 17.99
N TYR A 79 -3.20 4.97 17.39
CA TYR A 79 -3.88 3.80 17.96
C TYR A 79 -3.30 2.49 17.43
N TYR A 80 -2.31 2.53 16.52
CA TYR A 80 -1.71 1.31 15.99
C TYR A 80 -0.81 0.63 17.04
N ASP A 81 -1.20 -0.57 17.44
CA ASP A 81 -0.47 -1.48 18.30
C ASP A 81 0.40 -2.39 17.43
N SER A 82 1.71 -2.13 17.41
CA SER A 82 2.68 -2.85 16.57
C SER A 82 2.83 -4.34 16.94
N PRO A 83 2.96 -4.72 18.23
CA PRO A 83 3.00 -6.13 18.63
C PRO A 83 1.77 -6.94 18.19
N LEU A 84 0.56 -6.36 18.34
CA LEU A 84 -0.66 -7.06 17.97
C LEU A 84 -1.01 -6.90 16.48
N ARG A 85 -0.58 -5.80 15.85
CA ARG A 85 -0.92 -5.36 14.47
C ARG A 85 -2.40 -5.04 14.30
N TYR A 86 -2.96 -4.35 15.28
CA TYR A 86 -4.31 -3.79 15.25
C TYR A 86 -4.29 -2.29 15.53
N PHE A 87 -5.41 -1.65 15.29
CA PHE A 87 -5.72 -0.37 15.92
C PHE A 87 -6.48 -0.65 17.22
N THR A 88 -5.84 -0.36 18.34
CA THR A 88 -6.40 -0.54 19.68
C THR A 88 -6.97 0.79 20.17
N PHE A 89 -8.30 0.83 20.33
CA PHE A 89 -9.02 1.96 20.89
C PHE A 89 -9.40 1.68 22.36
N ARG A 90 -10.19 2.56 22.97
CA ARG A 90 -10.54 2.47 24.38
C ARG A 90 -11.19 1.14 24.77
N ASP A 91 -12.19 0.69 24.02
CA ASP A 91 -12.99 -0.51 24.35
C ASP A 91 -13.23 -1.47 23.18
N PHE A 92 -12.47 -1.30 22.09
CA PHE A 92 -12.54 -2.14 20.90
C PHE A 92 -11.23 -2.12 20.10
N GLN A 93 -11.07 -3.08 19.20
CA GLN A 93 -9.96 -3.18 18.26
C GLN A 93 -10.52 -3.30 16.84
N LEU A 94 -9.78 -2.77 15.86
CA LEU A 94 -10.05 -2.92 14.43
C LEU A 94 -8.75 -3.18 13.68
N ALA A 95 -8.82 -3.91 12.57
CA ALA A 95 -7.69 -4.13 11.67
C ALA A 95 -8.13 -4.20 10.21
N PRO A 96 -7.35 -3.64 9.27
CA PRO A 96 -7.50 -3.90 7.84
C PRO A 96 -7.44 -5.40 7.52
N THR A 97 -8.45 -5.95 6.86
CA THR A 97 -8.47 -7.38 6.48
C THR A 97 -8.38 -7.59 4.96
N LEU A 98 -7.89 -8.76 4.54
CA LEU A 98 -7.90 -9.16 3.12
C LEU A 98 -9.30 -9.11 2.53
N LYS A 99 -10.27 -9.52 3.32
CA LYS A 99 -11.68 -9.59 2.97
C LYS A 99 -12.25 -8.20 2.67
N GLU A 100 -12.00 -7.23 3.54
CA GLU A 100 -12.43 -5.85 3.29
C GLU A 100 -11.71 -5.25 2.07
N TYR A 101 -10.40 -5.48 1.95
CA TYR A 101 -9.60 -4.91 0.87
C TYR A 101 -9.95 -5.50 -0.50
N GLU A 102 -10.31 -6.78 -0.57
CA GLU A 102 -10.90 -7.42 -1.75
C GLU A 102 -12.14 -6.66 -2.25
N ARG A 103 -13.05 -6.28 -1.34
CA ARG A 103 -14.28 -5.54 -1.68
C ARG A 103 -14.00 -4.09 -2.03
N LEU A 104 -13.11 -3.43 -1.28
CA LEU A 104 -12.68 -2.06 -1.57
C LEU A 104 -12.09 -1.96 -2.97
N LEU A 105 -11.19 -2.89 -3.32
CA LEU A 105 -10.56 -2.95 -4.63
C LEU A 105 -11.47 -3.48 -5.72
N GLY A 106 -12.53 -4.23 -5.40
CA GLY A 106 -13.36 -4.90 -6.41
C GLY A 106 -12.60 -6.01 -7.14
N LEU A 107 -11.65 -6.66 -6.47
CA LEU A 107 -10.78 -7.70 -7.03
C LEU A 107 -10.96 -9.01 -6.25
N PRO A 108 -11.83 -9.94 -6.71
CA PRO A 108 -12.11 -11.19 -6.01
C PRO A 108 -10.84 -11.99 -5.73
N LEU A 109 -10.74 -12.55 -4.52
CA LEU A 109 -9.56 -13.33 -4.10
C LEU A 109 -9.58 -14.75 -4.68
N ILE A 110 -10.75 -15.38 -4.78
CA ILE A 110 -10.86 -16.81 -5.16
C ILE A 110 -10.66 -17.03 -6.66
N GLU A 111 -10.99 -16.04 -7.48
CA GLU A 111 -11.06 -16.17 -8.94
C GLU A 111 -9.73 -15.84 -9.64
N SER A 112 -8.72 -15.37 -8.92
CA SER A 112 -7.48 -14.86 -9.52
C SER A 112 -6.24 -15.40 -8.81
N PRO A 113 -5.17 -15.77 -9.53
CA PRO A 113 -3.89 -16.06 -8.90
C PRO A 113 -3.46 -14.85 -8.07
N HIS A 114 -2.78 -15.07 -6.96
CA HIS A 114 -2.36 -13.98 -6.09
C HIS A 114 -0.94 -13.53 -6.42
N TYR A 115 -0.72 -12.22 -6.38
CA TYR A 115 0.62 -11.68 -6.49
C TYR A 115 1.41 -11.92 -5.20
N PHE A 116 2.62 -12.46 -5.35
CA PHE A 116 3.60 -12.58 -4.29
C PHE A 116 4.92 -12.01 -4.77
N TYR A 117 5.46 -11.03 -4.04
CA TYR A 117 6.73 -10.42 -4.40
C TYR A 117 7.88 -11.44 -4.33
N ARG A 118 8.61 -11.61 -5.44
CA ARG A 118 9.70 -12.61 -5.55
C ARG A 118 11.11 -11.99 -5.54
N GLY A 119 11.23 -10.68 -5.45
CA GLY A 119 12.53 -10.00 -5.54
C GLY A 119 13.13 -9.97 -6.94
N HIS A 120 12.37 -10.33 -7.98
CA HIS A 120 12.77 -10.18 -9.37
C HIS A 120 12.15 -8.91 -9.93
N TYR A 121 12.96 -8.09 -10.59
CA TYR A 121 12.49 -6.87 -11.24
C TYR A 121 12.28 -7.08 -12.74
N PRO A 122 11.30 -6.40 -13.34
CA PRO A 122 11.09 -6.45 -14.78
C PRO A 122 12.30 -5.90 -15.51
N SER A 123 12.58 -6.45 -16.69
CA SER A 123 13.63 -5.92 -17.55
C SER A 123 13.23 -4.56 -18.13
N TRP A 124 14.22 -3.70 -18.35
CA TRP A 124 13.98 -2.40 -19.01
C TRP A 124 13.45 -2.53 -20.44
N THR A 125 13.75 -3.64 -21.13
CA THR A 125 13.12 -4.00 -22.41
C THR A 125 11.61 -4.18 -22.27
N LEU A 126 11.14 -4.87 -21.23
CA LEU A 126 9.71 -5.06 -20.98
C LEU A 126 9.03 -3.71 -20.65
N VAL A 127 9.68 -2.87 -19.86
CA VAL A 127 9.21 -1.51 -19.55
C VAL A 127 9.16 -0.64 -20.82
N ALA A 128 10.17 -0.69 -21.69
CA ALA A 128 10.17 0.04 -22.96
C ALA A 128 8.99 -0.39 -23.86
N LYS A 129 8.73 -1.70 -23.94
CA LYS A 129 7.59 -2.27 -24.67
C LYS A 129 6.26 -1.81 -24.08
N LEU A 130 6.12 -1.82 -22.76
CA LEU A 130 4.92 -1.35 -22.05
C LEU A 130 4.60 0.11 -22.38
N LEU A 131 5.62 0.98 -22.40
CA LEU A 131 5.47 2.41 -22.68
C LEU A 131 5.46 2.74 -24.18
N ARG A 132 5.59 1.73 -25.06
CA ARG A 132 5.82 1.85 -26.51
C ARG A 132 6.87 2.91 -26.85
N VAL A 133 8.07 2.76 -26.29
CA VAL A 133 9.25 3.60 -26.57
C VAL A 133 10.45 2.72 -26.92
N SER A 134 11.48 3.31 -27.53
CA SER A 134 12.73 2.59 -27.76
C SER A 134 13.46 2.30 -26.45
N GLU A 135 14.25 1.22 -26.43
CA GLU A 135 15.10 0.91 -25.27
C GLU A 135 16.13 2.02 -24.99
N SER A 136 16.62 2.69 -26.03
CA SER A 136 17.50 3.85 -25.88
C SER A 136 16.79 5.03 -25.19
N LYS A 137 15.50 5.25 -25.47
CA LYS A 137 14.70 6.28 -24.80
C LYS A 137 14.50 5.92 -23.33
N ILE A 138 14.10 4.69 -23.01
CA ILE A 138 13.90 4.33 -21.59
C ILE A 138 15.20 4.34 -20.79
N THR A 139 16.32 3.95 -21.41
CA THR A 139 17.64 3.96 -20.77
C THR A 139 18.08 5.37 -20.37
N ARG A 140 17.70 6.39 -21.17
CA ARG A 140 17.95 7.80 -20.84
C ARG A 140 17.05 8.33 -19.73
N GLU A 141 15.87 7.74 -19.54
CA GLU A 141 14.84 8.23 -18.63
C GLU A 141 14.81 7.51 -17.29
N LYS A 142 15.29 6.26 -17.25
CA LYS A 142 15.47 5.56 -15.98
C LYS A 142 16.40 6.34 -15.07
N ARG A 143 16.10 6.30 -13.79
CA ARG A 143 16.88 6.93 -12.72
C ARG A 143 17.15 5.89 -11.65
N ASN A 144 18.22 6.08 -10.90
CA ASN A 144 18.43 5.40 -9.63
C ASN A 144 18.31 6.44 -8.51
N ARG A 145 17.46 6.18 -7.51
CA ARG A 145 17.31 7.01 -6.32
C ARG A 145 17.35 6.11 -5.09
N ASN A 146 18.32 6.35 -4.19
CA ASN A 146 18.51 5.54 -2.98
C ASN A 146 18.62 4.04 -3.28
N ASP A 147 19.43 3.66 -4.28
CA ASP A 147 19.64 2.29 -4.73
C ASP A 147 18.42 1.63 -5.38
N LEU A 148 17.35 2.38 -5.63
CA LEU A 148 16.15 1.92 -6.31
C LEU A 148 16.09 2.47 -7.71
N GLU A 149 16.01 1.57 -8.69
CA GLU A 149 15.78 1.90 -10.09
C GLU A 149 14.28 2.12 -10.36
N GLY A 150 13.99 3.00 -11.34
CA GLY A 150 12.62 3.44 -11.61
C GLY A 150 12.57 4.67 -12.52
N ILE A 151 11.36 5.24 -12.64
CA ILE A 151 11.04 6.36 -13.55
C ILE A 151 10.30 7.45 -12.78
N GLN A 152 10.53 8.72 -13.14
CA GLN A 152 9.76 9.84 -12.59
C GLN A 152 8.33 9.86 -13.12
N ARG A 153 7.38 10.21 -12.25
CA ARG A 153 5.97 10.39 -12.62
C ARG A 153 5.80 11.35 -13.80
N SER A 154 6.48 12.50 -13.78
CA SER A 154 6.41 13.53 -14.82
C SER A 154 6.67 13.00 -16.23
N TYR A 155 7.62 12.08 -16.40
CA TYR A 155 7.90 11.45 -17.69
C TYR A 155 6.74 10.56 -18.16
N LEU A 156 6.14 9.79 -17.26
CA LEU A 156 4.97 8.95 -17.59
C LEU A 156 3.75 9.82 -17.92
N GLU A 157 3.58 10.93 -17.23
CA GLU A 157 2.55 11.92 -17.52
C GLU A 157 2.75 12.54 -18.91
N GLU A 158 3.96 12.97 -19.26
CA GLU A 158 4.27 13.46 -20.61
C GLU A 158 3.98 12.38 -21.67
N ARG A 159 4.38 11.13 -21.41
CA ARG A 159 4.11 10.01 -22.32
C ARG A 159 2.62 9.76 -22.49
N LEU A 160 1.82 9.86 -21.41
CA LEU A 160 0.36 9.77 -21.47
C LEU A 160 -0.24 10.81 -22.41
N HIS A 161 0.17 12.07 -22.29
CA HIS A 161 -0.31 13.15 -23.17
C HIS A 161 0.08 12.90 -24.64
N GLN A 162 1.28 12.35 -24.88
CA GLN A 162 1.71 11.98 -26.22
C GLN A 162 0.82 10.86 -26.80
N LEU A 163 0.60 9.79 -26.04
CA LEU A 163 -0.22 8.64 -26.45
C LEU A 163 -1.68 9.02 -26.71
N GLN A 164 -2.24 9.97 -25.95
CA GLN A 164 -3.58 10.51 -26.19
C GLN A 164 -3.68 11.22 -27.56
N LYS A 165 -2.67 12.00 -27.94
CA LYS A 165 -2.61 12.65 -29.26
C LYS A 165 -2.43 11.65 -30.40
N GLU A 166 -1.75 10.54 -30.12
CA GLU A 166 -1.57 9.40 -31.03
C GLU A 166 -2.83 8.49 -31.09
N GLU A 167 -3.86 8.77 -30.27
CA GLU A 167 -5.07 7.95 -30.09
C GLU A 167 -4.80 6.48 -29.73
N ASP A 168 -3.64 6.20 -29.12
CA ASP A 168 -3.23 4.86 -28.70
C ASP A 168 -3.80 4.50 -27.33
N TRP A 169 -5.12 4.40 -27.26
CA TRP A 169 -5.88 4.16 -26.04
C TRP A 169 -5.46 2.91 -25.26
N PRO A 170 -5.15 1.75 -25.88
CA PRO A 170 -4.66 0.59 -25.14
C PRO A 170 -3.41 0.90 -24.32
N THR A 171 -2.46 1.62 -24.92
CA THR A 171 -1.22 2.01 -24.25
C THR A 171 -1.45 3.13 -23.24
N VAL A 172 -2.36 4.07 -23.50
CA VAL A 172 -2.80 5.05 -22.50
C VAL A 172 -3.28 4.35 -21.23
N MET A 173 -4.13 3.33 -21.34
CA MET A 173 -4.63 2.58 -20.18
C MET A 173 -3.51 1.89 -19.42
N ASP A 174 -2.57 1.28 -20.15
CA ASP A 174 -1.43 0.59 -19.56
C ASP A 174 -0.50 1.55 -18.79
N VAL A 175 -0.13 2.70 -19.39
CA VAL A 175 0.72 3.70 -18.72
C VAL A 175 -0.03 4.34 -17.55
N TYR A 176 -1.32 4.62 -17.69
CA TYR A 176 -2.12 5.18 -16.62
C TYR A 176 -2.23 4.21 -15.44
N GLY A 177 -2.51 2.94 -15.72
CA GLY A 177 -2.51 1.88 -14.71
C GLY A 177 -1.17 1.79 -13.98
N LEU A 178 -0.05 1.88 -14.70
CA LEU A 178 1.28 1.90 -14.09
C LEU A 178 1.46 3.08 -13.13
N VAL A 179 1.04 4.29 -13.52
CA VAL A 179 1.08 5.48 -12.65
C VAL A 179 0.22 5.29 -11.40
N VAL A 180 -1.01 4.76 -11.54
CA VAL A 180 -1.89 4.47 -10.39
C VAL A 180 -1.23 3.47 -9.45
N TYR A 181 -0.66 2.38 -9.98
CA TYR A 181 0.00 1.36 -9.16
C TYR A 181 1.19 1.95 -8.40
N GLY A 182 2.08 2.68 -9.08
CA GLY A 182 3.28 3.24 -8.46
C GLY A 182 3.03 4.39 -7.49
N ILE A 183 2.06 5.26 -7.77
CA ILE A 183 1.83 6.47 -6.97
C ILE A 183 0.77 6.25 -5.88
N VAL A 184 -0.21 5.36 -6.10
CA VAL A 184 -1.35 5.22 -5.19
C VAL A 184 -1.33 3.90 -4.43
N LEU A 185 -1.06 2.77 -5.11
CA LEU A 185 -1.12 1.45 -4.48
C LEU A 185 0.19 1.06 -3.78
N PHE A 186 1.31 1.33 -4.42
CA PHE A 186 2.67 0.99 -3.97
C PHE A 186 3.58 2.23 -3.87
N PRO A 187 3.16 3.32 -3.20
CA PRO A 187 3.98 4.51 -3.08
C PRO A 187 5.20 4.25 -2.20
N HIS A 188 6.39 4.41 -2.76
CA HIS A 188 7.64 4.28 -2.01
C HIS A 188 8.41 5.62 -1.92
N MET A 189 8.50 6.35 -3.03
CA MET A 189 9.08 7.68 -3.13
C MET A 189 8.12 8.65 -3.81
N GLU A 190 8.23 9.94 -3.46
CA GLU A 190 7.37 10.98 -4.03
C GLU A 190 7.63 11.15 -5.53
N ASP A 191 6.54 11.15 -6.32
CA ASP A 191 6.53 11.27 -7.78
C ASP A 191 7.49 10.32 -8.50
N TYR A 192 7.63 9.10 -7.98
CA TYR A 192 8.56 8.10 -8.49
C TYR A 192 7.96 6.71 -8.47
N ILE A 193 8.07 6.01 -9.60
CA ILE A 193 7.60 4.65 -9.77
C ILE A 193 8.84 3.76 -9.86
N ASP A 194 9.05 2.91 -8.87
CA ASP A 194 10.17 1.98 -8.83
C ASP A 194 9.85 0.65 -9.54
N LEU A 195 10.89 -0.17 -9.73
CA LEU A 195 10.75 -1.48 -10.38
C LEU A 195 9.85 -2.45 -9.61
N ALA A 196 9.67 -2.28 -8.29
CA ALA A 196 8.80 -3.16 -7.51
C ALA A 196 7.32 -2.86 -7.80
N ALA A 197 6.93 -1.58 -7.87
CA ALA A 197 5.60 -1.21 -8.32
C ALA A 197 5.32 -1.61 -9.78
N MET A 198 6.34 -1.50 -10.65
CA MET A 198 6.25 -1.97 -12.04
C MET A 198 6.00 -3.49 -12.12
N ASP A 199 6.70 -4.27 -11.29
CA ASP A 199 6.54 -5.73 -11.22
C ASP A 199 5.09 -6.11 -10.86
N VAL A 200 4.52 -5.48 -9.82
CA VAL A 200 3.13 -5.73 -9.41
C VAL A 200 2.16 -5.40 -10.55
N PHE A 201 2.36 -4.26 -11.21
CA PHE A 201 1.50 -3.85 -12.32
C PHE A 201 1.58 -4.83 -13.50
N LEU A 202 2.79 -5.25 -13.88
CA LEU A 202 3.00 -6.21 -14.96
C LEU A 202 2.38 -7.57 -14.63
N ALA A 203 2.54 -8.06 -13.40
CA ALA A 203 1.90 -9.29 -12.94
C ALA A 203 0.36 -9.21 -13.04
N LYS A 204 -0.25 -8.07 -12.65
CA LYS A 204 -1.68 -7.88 -12.83
C LYS A 204 -2.08 -7.86 -14.31
N ARG A 205 -1.32 -7.13 -15.13
CA ARG A 205 -1.62 -6.90 -16.55
C ARG A 205 -1.49 -8.18 -17.37
N GLU A 206 -0.41 -8.93 -17.18
CA GLU A 206 -0.03 -10.06 -18.03
C GLU A 206 -0.60 -11.38 -17.51
N ASN A 207 -0.63 -11.57 -16.19
CA ASN A 207 -1.02 -12.83 -15.56
C ASN A 207 -2.36 -12.76 -14.80
N GLY A 208 -2.98 -11.58 -14.73
CA GLY A 208 -4.22 -11.37 -13.96
C GLY A 208 -4.03 -11.39 -12.45
N GLU A 209 -2.79 -11.42 -11.95
CA GLU A 209 -2.49 -11.62 -10.53
C GLU A 209 -3.09 -10.53 -9.62
N ASN A 210 -3.71 -10.94 -8.53
CA ASN A 210 -4.40 -10.07 -7.60
C ASN A 210 -3.40 -9.42 -6.60
N PRO A 211 -3.25 -8.07 -6.61
CA PRO A 211 -2.29 -7.37 -5.75
C PRO A 211 -2.78 -7.13 -4.33
N THR A 212 -4.01 -7.53 -3.97
CA THR A 212 -4.66 -7.24 -2.68
C THR A 212 -3.78 -7.63 -1.50
N MET A 213 -3.16 -8.82 -1.54
CA MET A 213 -2.28 -9.28 -0.46
C MET A 213 -1.05 -8.40 -0.30
N ALA A 214 -0.40 -8.01 -1.41
CA ALA A 214 0.78 -7.16 -1.36
C ALA A 214 0.47 -5.74 -0.91
N ILE A 215 -0.69 -5.19 -1.31
CA ILE A 215 -1.17 -3.88 -0.83
C ILE A 215 -1.36 -3.91 0.68
N LEU A 216 -2.07 -4.92 1.20
CA LEU A 216 -2.31 -5.06 2.63
C LEU A 216 -1.02 -5.30 3.41
N ALA A 217 -0.11 -6.12 2.87
CA ALA A 217 1.21 -6.37 3.44
C ALA A 217 1.99 -5.06 3.61
N ASN A 218 2.07 -4.24 2.55
CA ASN A 218 2.78 -2.97 2.58
C ASN A 218 2.16 -1.98 3.57
N ILE A 219 0.82 -1.92 3.69
CA ILE A 219 0.16 -1.08 4.69
C ILE A 219 0.59 -1.49 6.10
N TYR A 220 0.51 -2.78 6.43
CA TYR A 220 0.94 -3.26 7.75
C TYR A 220 2.43 -3.04 8.00
N TYR A 221 3.27 -3.33 7.00
CA TYR A 221 4.71 -3.17 7.10
C TYR A 221 5.08 -1.71 7.39
N ILE A 222 4.50 -0.77 6.65
CA ILE A 222 4.73 0.67 6.82
C ILE A 222 4.15 1.19 8.14
N LEU A 223 2.97 0.72 8.57
CA LEU A 223 2.42 1.06 9.89
C LEU A 223 3.36 0.60 11.01
N ASN A 224 3.81 -0.65 10.97
CA ASN A 224 4.74 -1.22 11.94
C ASN A 224 6.06 -0.44 11.98
N TYR A 225 6.64 -0.19 10.81
CA TYR A 225 7.86 0.58 10.66
C TYR A 225 7.75 2.02 11.21
N CYS A 226 6.64 2.70 10.91
CA CYS A 226 6.38 4.07 11.37
C CYS A 226 6.19 4.15 12.90
N CYS A 227 5.55 3.16 13.51
CA CYS A 227 5.36 3.09 14.96
C CYS A 227 6.68 2.82 15.69
N GLU A 228 7.51 1.89 15.20
CA GLU A 228 8.79 1.55 15.84
C GLU A 228 9.83 2.69 15.76
N ARG A 229 9.89 3.42 14.63
CA ARG A 229 10.97 4.39 14.36
C ARG A 229 10.62 5.86 14.61
N LYS A 230 9.48 6.16 15.25
CA LYS A 230 9.05 7.49 15.75
C LYS A 230 9.32 8.68 14.81
N ARG A 231 8.53 8.79 13.74
CA ARG A 231 8.37 9.93 12.78
C ARG A 231 8.92 9.65 11.38
N ARG A 232 8.13 8.96 10.56
CA ARG A 232 8.18 9.09 9.09
C ARG A 232 6.76 9.27 8.53
N SER A 233 6.69 9.79 7.31
CA SER A 233 5.44 9.90 6.55
C SER A 233 4.89 8.52 6.22
N LEU A 234 3.57 8.35 6.29
CA LEU A 234 2.88 7.12 5.91
C LEU A 234 2.90 6.97 4.39
N ARG A 235 3.89 6.24 3.86
CA ARG A 235 4.04 5.93 2.43
C ARG A 235 3.50 4.54 2.13
N CYS A 236 2.19 4.41 2.18
CA CYS A 236 1.46 3.21 1.77
C CYS A 236 0.20 3.66 1.01
N CYS A 237 -0.66 2.73 0.59
CA CYS A 237 -1.94 3.09 -0.03
C CYS A 237 -2.89 3.78 0.99
N THR A 238 -2.78 5.11 1.08
CA THR A 238 -3.55 5.94 2.01
C THR A 238 -5.03 5.96 1.68
N HIS A 239 -5.40 5.86 0.40
CA HIS A 239 -6.79 5.86 -0.06
C HIS A 239 -7.56 4.66 0.50
N LEU A 240 -6.99 3.45 0.39
CA LEU A 240 -7.63 2.24 0.91
C LEU A 240 -7.69 2.24 2.43
N LEU A 241 -6.60 2.64 3.11
CA LEU A 241 -6.61 2.74 4.57
C LEU A 241 -7.64 3.76 5.07
N TYR A 242 -7.79 4.88 4.36
CA TYR A 242 -8.77 5.90 4.68
C TYR A 242 -10.20 5.41 4.45
N LEU A 243 -10.50 4.81 3.30
CA LEU A 243 -11.80 4.20 3.00
C LEU A 243 -12.20 3.16 4.05
N TRP A 244 -11.27 2.25 4.38
CA TRP A 244 -11.46 1.26 5.44
C TRP A 244 -11.81 1.92 6.77
N MET A 245 -11.01 2.90 7.20
CA MET A 245 -11.23 3.61 8.46
C MET A 245 -12.60 4.28 8.50
N ILE A 246 -12.96 5.01 7.44
CA ILE A 246 -14.26 5.71 7.36
C ILE A 246 -15.42 4.71 7.42
N ALA A 247 -15.28 3.55 6.77
CA ALA A 247 -16.33 2.54 6.77
C ALA A 247 -16.62 1.96 8.17
N HIS A 248 -15.68 1.97 9.11
CA HIS A 248 -15.97 1.54 10.47
C HIS A 248 -16.39 2.67 11.39
N LEU A 249 -15.90 3.89 11.14
CA LEU A 249 -16.13 5.02 12.04
C LEU A 249 -17.44 5.73 11.77
N PHE A 250 -17.88 5.82 10.52
CA PHE A 250 -19.05 6.60 10.14
C PHE A 250 -20.22 5.71 9.71
N HIS A 251 -21.40 6.06 10.21
CA HIS A 251 -22.65 5.43 9.80
C HIS A 251 -23.28 6.18 8.65
N ASN A 252 -23.61 5.43 7.60
CA ASN A 252 -24.44 5.91 6.51
C ASN A 252 -25.92 5.65 6.82
N LYS A 253 -26.79 6.63 6.54
CA LYS A 253 -28.25 6.47 6.65
C LYS A 253 -28.81 5.54 5.56
N ARG A 254 -28.13 5.44 4.41
CA ARG A 254 -28.50 4.57 3.29
C ARG A 254 -27.70 3.27 3.35
N LYS A 255 -28.38 2.14 3.22
CA LYS A 255 -27.75 0.83 3.08
C LYS A 255 -27.25 0.68 1.64
N THR A 256 -25.95 0.60 1.43
CA THR A 256 -25.34 0.35 0.10
C THR A 256 -24.43 -0.87 0.14
N THR A 257 -24.35 -1.55 -0.99
CA THR A 257 -23.48 -2.71 -1.24
C THR A 257 -22.16 -2.32 -1.91
N CYS A 258 -21.95 -1.03 -2.22
CA CYS A 258 -20.72 -0.50 -2.81
C CYS A 258 -19.93 0.31 -1.78
N PRO A 259 -18.64 -0.02 -1.50
CA PRO A 259 -17.85 0.73 -0.53
C PRO A 259 -17.61 2.20 -0.90
N ILE A 260 -17.51 2.50 -2.20
CA ILE A 260 -17.28 3.87 -2.68
C ILE A 260 -18.54 4.73 -2.49
N GLU A 261 -19.71 4.19 -2.80
CA GLU A 261 -20.97 4.87 -2.51
C GLU A 261 -21.15 5.08 -1.01
N ASP A 262 -20.78 4.09 -0.20
CA ASP A 262 -20.88 4.14 1.25
C ASP A 262 -20.04 5.30 1.83
N PHE A 263 -18.83 5.48 1.31
CA PHE A 263 -18.01 6.65 1.60
C PHE A 263 -18.70 7.95 1.15
N LYS A 264 -19.16 8.02 -0.12
CA LYS A 264 -19.83 9.21 -0.69
C LYS A 264 -21.05 9.64 0.13
N TRP A 265 -21.79 8.69 0.70
CA TRP A 265 -22.96 8.95 1.55
C TRP A 265 -22.64 9.21 3.02
N SER A 266 -21.40 8.98 3.47
CA SER A 266 -20.98 9.27 4.84
C SER A 266 -20.75 10.77 5.09
N TRP A 267 -20.68 11.60 4.03
CA TRP A 267 -20.59 13.06 4.07
C TRP A 267 -19.52 13.57 5.05
N ILE A 268 -18.32 12.98 4.94
CA ILE A 268 -17.21 13.29 5.84
C ILE A 268 -16.75 14.73 5.60
N ARG A 269 -16.92 15.57 6.62
CA ARG A 269 -16.42 16.94 6.60
C ARG A 269 -14.90 16.95 6.76
N SER A 270 -14.23 17.93 6.17
CA SER A 270 -12.83 18.20 6.46
C SER A 270 -12.66 18.55 7.95
N MET A 271 -11.75 17.86 8.64
CA MET A 271 -11.50 18.04 10.07
C MET A 271 -10.01 18.26 10.34
N SER A 272 -9.71 19.07 11.36
CA SER A 272 -8.35 19.23 11.86
C SER A 272 -7.86 17.94 12.53
N LYS A 273 -6.54 17.79 12.65
CA LYS A 273 -5.94 16.67 13.38
C LYS A 273 -6.49 16.53 14.82
N VAL A 274 -6.70 17.64 15.52
CA VAL A 274 -7.22 17.65 16.90
C VAL A 274 -8.65 17.09 16.92
N ARG A 275 -9.53 17.53 16.00
CA ARG A 275 -10.89 17.00 15.91
C ARG A 275 -10.91 15.52 15.55
N TRP A 276 -10.02 15.06 14.68
CA TRP A 276 -9.88 13.62 14.40
C TRP A 276 -9.49 12.82 15.64
N ILE A 277 -8.53 13.31 16.43
CA ILE A 277 -8.13 12.65 17.68
C ILE A 277 -9.30 12.61 18.68
N GLU A 278 -9.97 13.75 18.90
CA GLU A 278 -11.14 13.80 19.79
C GLU A 278 -12.25 12.85 19.35
N TYR A 279 -12.47 12.71 18.04
CA TYR A 279 -13.45 11.78 17.50
C TYR A 279 -13.06 10.32 17.78
N LEU A 280 -11.80 9.95 17.52
CA LEU A 280 -11.29 8.60 17.75
C LEU A 280 -11.27 8.25 19.25
N ASP A 281 -10.97 9.21 20.13
CA ASP A 281 -11.01 9.03 21.59
C ASP A 281 -12.44 8.80 22.13
N ARG A 282 -13.45 9.37 21.46
CA ARG A 282 -14.88 9.18 21.80
C ARG A 282 -15.49 7.94 21.15
N ALA A 283 -14.85 7.36 20.13
CA ALA A 283 -15.34 6.16 19.49
C ALA A 283 -15.41 5.01 20.50
N SER A 284 -16.44 4.18 20.39
CA SER A 284 -16.62 2.99 21.21
C SER A 284 -17.19 1.84 20.40
N LYS A 285 -17.14 0.64 20.95
CA LYS A 285 -17.76 -0.56 20.36
C LYS A 285 -19.25 -0.40 20.01
N ARG A 286 -19.95 0.55 20.65
CA ARG A 286 -21.38 0.85 20.43
C ARG A 286 -21.62 1.87 19.32
N THR A 287 -20.63 2.71 19.03
CA THR A 287 -20.77 3.80 18.05
C THR A 287 -20.15 3.45 16.71
N ILE A 288 -19.19 2.53 16.65
CA ILE A 288 -18.61 2.08 15.38
C ILE A 288 -19.53 1.13 14.63
N ARG A 289 -19.31 1.00 13.33
CA ARG A 289 -19.92 -0.02 12.47
C ARG A 289 -18.97 -1.19 12.35
N TRP A 290 -19.30 -2.29 13.01
CA TRP A 290 -18.52 -3.52 12.93
C TRP A 290 -18.53 -4.09 11.52
N TYR A 291 -19.71 -4.30 10.96
CA TYR A 291 -19.90 -5.00 9.69
C TYR A 291 -20.60 -4.10 8.67
N PRO A 292 -19.84 -3.45 7.77
CA PRO A 292 -20.42 -2.71 6.65
C PRO A 292 -21.21 -3.65 5.72
N LEU A 293 -22.35 -3.19 5.21
CA LEU A 293 -23.23 -4.03 4.38
C LEU A 293 -22.56 -4.55 3.11
N TRP A 294 -21.70 -3.73 2.48
CA TRP A 294 -20.92 -4.10 1.31
C TRP A 294 -19.89 -5.21 1.61
N ASN A 295 -19.54 -5.45 2.88
CA ASN A 295 -18.65 -6.53 3.27
C ASN A 295 -19.39 -7.86 3.48
N LYS A 296 -20.71 -7.91 3.21
CA LYS A 296 -21.51 -9.11 3.47
C LYS A 296 -20.92 -10.34 2.78
N ARG A 297 -20.63 -11.39 3.55
CA ARG A 297 -20.00 -12.62 3.04
C ARG A 297 -20.28 -13.84 3.91
N GLU A 298 -20.04 -15.00 3.29
CA GLU A 298 -20.15 -16.32 3.93
C GLU A 298 -18.79 -16.97 4.17
N GLN A 299 -17.79 -16.64 3.34
CA GLN A 299 -16.46 -17.26 3.39
C GLN A 299 -15.44 -16.32 4.06
N LEU A 300 -14.70 -16.88 5.01
CA LEU A 300 -13.70 -16.15 5.81
C LEU A 300 -12.36 -16.86 5.82
N ILE A 301 -11.30 -16.09 5.60
CA ILE A 301 -9.95 -16.51 5.94
C ILE A 301 -9.77 -16.31 7.45
N MET A 302 -9.63 -17.42 8.18
CA MET A 302 -9.47 -17.44 9.64
C MET A 302 -8.06 -17.82 10.08
N ARG A 303 -7.36 -18.64 9.29
CA ARG A 303 -6.03 -19.19 9.60
C ARG A 303 -5.30 -19.62 8.33
N CYS A 304 -3.99 -19.80 8.41
CA CYS A 304 -3.17 -20.36 7.33
C CYS A 304 -2.63 -21.73 7.75
N GLY A 305 -3.21 -22.80 7.20
CA GLY A 305 -2.91 -24.17 7.64
C GLY A 305 -3.19 -24.34 9.14
N GLY A 306 -2.18 -24.77 9.91
CA GLY A 306 -2.26 -24.91 11.37
C GLY A 306 -1.97 -23.63 12.16
N PHE A 307 -1.67 -22.50 11.51
CA PHE A 307 -1.29 -21.26 12.18
C PHE A 307 -2.45 -20.26 12.20
N PRO A 308 -2.77 -19.64 13.35
CA PRO A 308 -3.85 -18.64 13.43
C PRO A 308 -3.53 -17.37 12.60
N ASN A 309 -2.24 -17.09 12.40
CA ASN A 309 -1.79 -15.95 11.61
C ASN A 309 -1.83 -16.24 10.11
N VAL A 310 -2.25 -15.23 9.33
CA VAL A 310 -2.18 -15.25 7.88
C VAL A 310 -0.94 -14.49 7.43
N PRO A 311 0.04 -15.14 6.78
CA PRO A 311 1.19 -14.46 6.21
C PRO A 311 0.77 -13.63 5.00
N LEU A 312 1.38 -12.45 4.88
CA LEU A 312 1.22 -11.49 3.81
C LEU A 312 2.60 -11.16 3.26
N MET A 313 2.69 -11.01 1.93
CA MET A 313 3.94 -10.69 1.25
C MET A 313 3.71 -9.50 0.33
N GLY A 314 4.44 -8.42 0.58
CA GLY A 314 4.40 -7.20 -0.22
C GLY A 314 5.78 -6.85 -0.77
N THR A 315 5.85 -5.74 -1.50
CA THR A 315 7.10 -5.25 -2.09
C THR A 315 8.06 -4.68 -1.04
N GLU A 316 7.55 -4.25 0.12
CA GLU A 316 8.36 -3.72 1.23
C GLU A 316 8.85 -4.81 2.19
N GLY A 317 8.23 -5.99 2.15
CA GLY A 317 8.58 -7.11 3.01
C GLY A 317 7.40 -8.03 3.33
N GLY A 318 7.69 -9.06 4.15
CA GLY A 318 6.71 -9.99 4.68
C GLY A 318 6.19 -9.55 6.05
N ILE A 319 4.90 -9.76 6.29
CA ILE A 319 4.24 -9.53 7.59
C ILE A 319 3.13 -10.56 7.79
N HIS A 320 2.49 -10.59 8.94
CA HIS A 320 1.28 -11.39 9.15
C HIS A 320 0.24 -10.61 9.94
N TYR A 321 -1.02 -11.01 9.87
CA TYR A 321 -2.07 -10.53 10.76
C TYR A 321 -2.88 -11.71 11.31
N ASN A 322 -3.56 -11.52 12.43
CA ASN A 322 -4.44 -12.54 13.00
C ASN A 322 -5.91 -12.22 12.63
N PRO A 323 -6.58 -13.02 11.80
CA PRO A 323 -7.98 -12.77 11.44
C PRO A 323 -8.98 -13.09 12.55
N GLU A 324 -8.63 -13.92 13.54
CA GLU A 324 -9.54 -14.34 14.63
C GLU A 324 -10.03 -13.15 15.45
N LEU A 325 -9.16 -12.16 15.68
CA LEU A 325 -9.53 -10.95 16.41
C LEU A 325 -10.37 -9.97 15.57
N THR A 326 -10.51 -10.21 14.27
CA THR A 326 -11.32 -9.39 13.36
C THR A 326 -12.69 -9.98 13.00
N THR A 327 -13.09 -11.12 13.59
CA THR A 327 -14.36 -11.80 13.20
C THR A 327 -15.58 -10.92 13.34
N ARG A 328 -15.58 -9.98 14.31
CA ARG A 328 -16.65 -8.99 14.46
C ARG A 328 -16.78 -8.07 13.25
N GLN A 329 -15.67 -7.73 12.59
CA GLN A 329 -15.69 -6.94 11.34
C GLN A 329 -16.35 -7.69 10.18
N ASP A 330 -16.34 -9.03 10.27
CA ASP A 330 -16.96 -9.94 9.31
C ASP A 330 -18.41 -10.31 9.71
N GLY A 331 -18.93 -9.80 10.83
CA GLY A 331 -20.30 -10.07 11.30
C GLY A 331 -20.45 -11.31 12.20
N TYR A 332 -19.34 -11.89 12.67
CA TYR A 332 -19.32 -13.07 13.52
C TYR A 332 -18.87 -12.74 14.95
N PRO A 333 -19.29 -13.51 15.97
CA PRO A 333 -18.75 -13.34 17.33
C PRO A 333 -17.23 -13.63 17.34
N MET A 334 -16.53 -13.10 18.34
CA MET A 334 -15.15 -13.54 18.59
C MET A 334 -15.20 -14.99 19.06
N ILE A 335 -14.35 -15.83 18.45
CA ILE A 335 -14.25 -17.26 18.73
C ILE A 335 -13.37 -17.47 19.97
#